data_AF-A0A401U340-F1
#
_entry.id   AF-A0A401U340-F1
#
_cell.length_a   1.000
_cell.length_b   1.000
_cell.length_c   1.000
_cell.angle_alpha   90.00
_cell.angle_beta   90.00
_cell.angle_gamma   90.00
#
_symmetry.space_group_name_H-M   'P 1'
#
loop_
_entity.id
_entity.type
_entity.pdbx_description
1 polymer ?
#
loop_
_entity_poly.entity_id
_entity_poly.type
_entity_poly.pdbx_seq_one_letter_code
_entity_poly.pdbx_strand_id
1 'polypeptide(L)' 'MGKPCLVGCRELRIDTGAQRAQIGQAVIAAGDWVTVDANEGCVYLGRGDIVTRRPEAELAEVSGWQQPHALKQDATS' A
#
# COMPACT_ATOMS: atom_id res chain seq x y z
N MET A 1 7.33 -1.75 7.98
CA MET A 1 6.53 -0.56 7.62
C MET A 1 6.52 -0.45 6.10
N GLY A 2 5.37 -0.26 5.43
CA GLY A 2 5.30 -0.18 3.95
C GLY A 2 4.68 -1.38 3.22
N LYS A 3 4.02 -2.29 3.96
CA LYS A 3 3.16 -3.33 3.37
C LYS A 3 1.70 -2.93 3.58
N PRO A 4 0.81 -3.11 2.60
CA PRO A 4 -0.61 -2.88 2.79
C PRO A 4 -1.14 -3.73 3.95
N CYS A 5 -2.02 -3.13 4.77
CA CYS A 5 -2.56 -3.76 5.97
C CYS A 5 -4.02 -3.36 6.13
N LEU A 6 -4.90 -4.35 6.32
CA LEU A 6 -6.28 -4.13 6.70
C LEU A 6 -6.45 -4.51 8.17
N VAL A 7 -7.11 -3.63 8.93
CA VAL A 7 -7.41 -3.82 10.34
C VAL A 7 -8.90 -3.61 10.58
N GLY A 8 -9.43 -4.20 11.65
CA GLY A 8 -10.85 -4.06 11.98
C GLY A 8 -11.77 -4.85 11.04
N CYS A 9 -11.29 -5.91 10.38
CA CYS A 9 -12.11 -6.82 9.57
C CYS A 9 -13.10 -7.60 10.46
N ARG A 10 -14.24 -7.00 10.80
CA ARG A 10 -15.21 -7.56 11.77
C ARG A 10 -15.80 -8.91 11.35
N GLU A 11 -15.91 -9.15 10.05
CA GLU A 11 -16.46 -10.39 9.49
C GLU A 11 -15.39 -11.47 9.25
N LEU A 12 -14.12 -11.18 9.52
CA LEU A 12 -13.03 -12.15 9.38
C LEU A 12 -13.10 -13.18 10.52
N ARG A 13 -13.21 -14.45 10.14
CA ARG A 13 -13.05 -15.60 11.03
C ARG A 13 -11.86 -16.43 10.55
N ILE A 14 -11.03 -16.89 11.47
CA ILE A 14 -9.84 -17.69 11.15
C ILE A 14 -9.97 -19.04 11.86
N ASP A 15 -9.85 -20.11 11.08
CA ASP A 15 -9.69 -21.48 11.57
C ASP A 15 -8.26 -21.92 11.29
N THR A 16 -7.43 -21.90 12.33
CA THR A 16 -6.02 -22.29 12.23
C THR A 16 -5.85 -23.80 12.08
N GLY A 17 -6.78 -24.62 12.57
CA GLY A 17 -6.73 -26.07 12.47
C GLY A 17 -7.03 -26.57 11.06
N ALA A 18 -8.03 -25.96 10.41
CA ALA A 18 -8.37 -26.24 9.02
C ALA A 18 -7.52 -25.45 8.00
N GLN A 19 -6.63 -24.57 8.46
CA GLN A 19 -5.87 -23.61 7.65
C GLN A 19 -6.77 -22.81 6.69
N ARG A 20 -7.86 -22.26 7.22
CA ARG A 20 -8.87 -21.51 6.46
C ARG A 20 -9.22 -20.20 7.14
N ALA A 21 -9.64 -19.24 6.34
CA ALA A 21 -10.27 -18.02 6.78
C ALA A 21 -11.63 -17.85 6.09
N GLN A 22 -12.53 -17.12 6.72
CA GLN A 22 -13.81 -16.73 6.14
C GLN A 22 -13.97 -15.22 6.30
N ILE A 23 -14.37 -14.52 5.24
CA ILE A 23 -14.74 -13.11 5.27
C ILE A 23 -16.15 -13.00 4.69
N GLY A 24 -17.11 -12.64 5.53
CA GLY A 24 -18.53 -12.68 5.16
C GLY A 24 -18.95 -14.09 4.74
N GLN A 25 -19.29 -14.29 3.48
CA GLN A 25 -19.64 -15.59 2.89
C GLN A 25 -18.48 -16.27 2.15
N ALA A 26 -17.37 -15.57 1.93
CA ALA A 26 -16.23 -16.09 1.17
C ALA A 26 -15.32 -16.93 2.08
N VAL A 27 -14.94 -18.12 1.61
CA VAL A 27 -13.96 -18.99 2.27
C VAL A 27 -12.64 -18.93 1.50
N ILE A 28 -11.55 -18.77 2.23
CA ILE A 28 -10.17 -18.70 1.74
C ILE A 28 -9.40 -19.85 2.39
N ALA A 29 -8.78 -20.70 1.60
CA ALA A 29 -7.89 -21.76 2.08
C ALA A 29 -6.43 -21.36 1.96
N ALA A 30 -5.56 -22.05 2.70
CA ALA A 30 -4.13 -21.92 2.53
C ALA A 30 -3.72 -22.21 1.07
N GLY A 31 -2.96 -21.29 0.48
CA GLY A 31 -2.52 -21.36 -0.91
C GLY A 31 -3.40 -20.59 -1.90
N ASP A 32 -4.60 -20.16 -1.49
CA ASP A 32 -5.45 -19.33 -2.34
C ASP A 32 -4.86 -17.94 -2.54
N TRP A 33 -5.05 -17.41 -3.75
CA TRP A 33 -4.74 -16.02 -4.04
C TRP A 33 -5.84 -15.11 -3.49
N VAL A 34 -5.41 -14.05 -2.82
CA VAL A 34 -6.27 -12.93 -2.42
C VAL A 34 -5.56 -11.63 -2.76
N THR A 35 -6.34 -10.62 -3.11
CA THR A 35 -5.86 -9.27 -3.39
C THR A 35 -6.38 -8.33 -2.31
N VAL A 36 -5.49 -7.47 -1.81
CA VAL A 36 -5.78 -6.54 -0.72
C VAL A 36 -5.63 -5.12 -1.24
N ASP A 37 -6.70 -4.33 -1.18
CA ASP A 37 -6.66 -2.89 -1.39
C ASP A 37 -6.81 -2.18 -0.03
N ALA A 38 -5.68 -1.70 0.50
CA ALA A 38 -5.64 -0.99 1.77
C ALA A 38 -6.04 0.49 1.67
N ASN A 39 -6.22 1.04 0.46
CA ASN A 39 -6.73 2.39 0.27
C ASN A 39 -8.26 2.40 0.41
N GLU A 40 -8.92 1.42 -0.23
CA GLU A 40 -10.38 1.28 -0.18
C GLU A 40 -10.87 0.43 1.01
N GLY A 41 -9.99 -0.34 1.64
CA GLY A 41 -10.35 -1.25 2.71
C GLY A 41 -10.95 -2.58 2.22
N CYS A 42 -10.68 -2.95 0.96
CA CYS A 42 -11.33 -4.06 0.29
C CYS A 42 -10.42 -5.30 0.17
N VAL A 43 -11.06 -6.47 0.17
CA VAL A 43 -10.42 -7.77 -0.12
C VAL A 43 -11.13 -8.38 -1.30
N TYR A 44 -10.36 -8.80 -2.30
CA TYR A 44 -10.85 -9.46 -3.51
C TYR A 44 -10.32 -10.90 -3.56
N LEU A 45 -11.18 -11.85 -3.92
CA LEU A 45 -10.77 -13.23 -4.15
C LEU A 45 -10.00 -13.34 -5.47
N GLY A 46 -8.92 -14.13 -5.46
CA GLY A 46 -8.06 -14.32 -6.60
C GLY A 46 -6.94 -13.29 -6.70
N ARG A 47 -6.24 -13.36 -7.84
CA ARG A 47 -5.06 -12.53 -8.14
C ARG A 47 -5.47 -11.37 -9.04
N GLY A 48 -5.51 -10.17 -8.47
CA GLY A 48 -5.73 -8.93 -9.19
C GLY A 48 -4.48 -8.49 -9.96
N ASP A 49 -4.70 -7.66 -10.97
CA ASP A 49 -3.62 -7.02 -11.72
C ASP A 49 -3.01 -5.88 -10.90
N ILE A 50 -1.69 -5.90 -10.76
CA ILE A 50 -0.96 -4.84 -10.08
C ILE A 50 -0.49 -3.83 -11.13
N VAL A 51 -1.04 -2.62 -11.05
CA VAL A 51 -0.61 -1.50 -11.90
C VAL A 51 0.26 -0.58 -11.08
N THR A 52 1.51 -0.41 -11.50
CA THR A 52 2.44 0.55 -10.88
C THR A 52 2.48 1.80 -11.73
N ARG A 53 2.06 2.93 -11.15
CA ARG A 53 2.29 4.26 -11.73
C ARG A 53 3.30 5.00 -10.86
N ARG A 54 4.34 5.53 -11.48
CA ARG A 54 5.28 6.41 -10.84
C ARG A 54 5.09 7.82 -11.43
N PRO A 55 4.90 8.87 -10.61
CA PRO A 55 4.70 10.23 -11.10
C PRO A 55 6.06 10.95 -11.26
N GLU A 56 6.77 10.71 -12.38
CA GLU A 56 8.15 11.19 -12.53
C GLU A 56 8.30 12.71 -12.47
N ALA A 57 7.35 13.46 -13.02
CA ALA A 57 7.42 14.92 -13.08
C ALA A 57 7.34 15.53 -11.68
N GLU A 58 6.39 15.09 -10.88
CA GLU A 58 6.16 15.52 -9.50
C GLU A 58 7.32 15.11 -8.59
N LEU A 59 7.85 13.89 -8.79
CA LEU A 59 9.05 13.41 -8.10
C LEU A 59 10.29 14.28 -8.42
N ALA A 60 10.45 14.72 -9.68
CA ALA A 60 11.54 15.60 -10.08
C ALA A 60 11.42 17.01 -9.45
N GLU A 61 10.21 17.55 -9.37
CA GLU A 61 9.94 18.85 -8.74
C GLU A 61 10.34 18.84 -7.25
N VAL A 62 9.88 17.84 -6.49
CA VAL A 62 10.22 17.69 -5.06
C VAL A 62 11.72 17.49 -4.85
N SER A 63 12.39 16.76 -5.74
CA SER A 63 13.85 16.57 -5.70
C SER A 63 14.62 17.88 -5.88
N GLY A 64 14.07 18.83 -6.66
CA GLY A 64 14.62 20.16 -6.83
C GLY A 64 14.58 21.00 -5.54
N TRP A 65 13.58 20.77 -4.67
CA TRP A 65 13.46 21.48 -3.39
C TRP A 65 14.49 21.03 -2.34
N GLN A 66 15.06 19.82 -2.49
CA GLN A 66 16.08 19.31 -1.57
C GLN A 66 17.49 19.84 -1.85
N GLN A 67 17.67 20.65 -2.90
CA GLN A 67 18.89 21.41 -3.10
C GLN A 67 19.00 22.45 -1.97
N PRO A 68 20.07 22.45 -1.14
CA PRO A 68 20.22 23.47 -0.13
C PRO A 68 20.21 24.83 -0.82
N HIS A 69 19.31 25.70 -0.37
CA HIS A 69 19.27 27.09 -0.77
C HIS A 69 20.67 27.66 -0.50
N ALA A 70 21.49 27.79 -1.54
CA ALA A 70 22.77 28.43 -1.43
C ALA A 70 22.46 29.85 -0.97
N LEU A 71 22.65 30.11 0.32
CA LEU A 71 22.66 31.44 0.88
C LEU A 71 23.66 32.22 0.04
N LYS A 72 23.14 33.07 -0.85
CA LYS A 72 23.90 34.14 -1.49
C LYS A 72 24.45 34.95 -0.33
N GLN A 73 25.72 34.72 0.01
CA GLN A 73 26.50 35.67 0.75
C GLN A 73 26.71 36.84 -0.22
N ASP A 74 25.78 37.79 -0.17
CA ASP A 74 25.97 39.08 -0.80
C ASP A 74 27.11 39.77 -0.06
N ALA A 75 28.31 39.61 -0.60
CA ALA A 75 29.40 40.53 -0.40
C ALA A 75 28.92 41.91 -0.88
N THR A 76 28.79 42.87 0.03
CA THR A 76 28.85 44.29 -0.30
C THR A 76 29.46 45.04 0.88
N SER A 77 30.73 45.40 0.65
CA SER A 77 31.50 46.58 1.07
C SER A 77 31.65 46.97 2.54
#